data_AF-A0A0C9NHM7-F1
#
_entry.id   AF-A0A0C9NHM7-F1
#
_cell.length_a   1.000
_cell.length_b   1.000
_cell.length_c   1.000
_cell.angle_alpha   90.00
_cell.angle_beta   90.00
_cell.angle_gamma   90.00
#
_symmetry.space_group_name_H-M   'P 1'
#
loop_
_entity.id
_entity.type
_entity.pdbx_description
1 polymer ?
#
loop_
_entity_poly.entity_id
_entity_poly.type
_entity_poly.pdbx_seq_one_letter_code
_entity_poly.pdbx_strand_id
1 'polypeptide(L)'
;MVLFAPTFVDPLGDFPNRNIDSEFLILTGGFEIIRKKLGEERFALLMDLAVRAKELFAADQDDTNGKTDEGRALLFEMEDVLKDVRDRRVREKLPDDEGEVTGD
;
A
#
# COMPACT_ATOMS: atom_id res chain seq x y z
N MET A 1 -9.52 7.01 -1.29
CA MET A 1 -9.51 6.94 0.19
C MET A 1 -10.55 5.91 0.63
N VAL A 2 -10.19 5.01 1.54
CA VAL A 2 -11.07 3.91 2.01
C VAL A 2 -11.88 4.42 3.21
N LEU A 3 -13.19 4.61 3.03
CA LEU A 3 -14.08 5.22 4.03
C LEU A 3 -14.72 4.22 5.01
N PHE A 4 -14.64 2.91 4.74
CA PHE A 4 -15.22 1.82 5.54
C PHE A 4 -14.26 0.64 5.56
N ALA A 5 -14.39 -0.30 6.51
CA ALA A 5 -13.65 -1.56 6.41
C ALA A 5 -13.89 -2.18 5.02
N PRO A 6 -12.82 -2.42 4.24
CA PRO A 6 -12.95 -3.23 3.05
C PRO A 6 -13.39 -4.61 3.52
N THR A 7 -14.61 -5.00 3.19
CA THR A 7 -15.12 -6.34 3.53
C THR A 7 -14.37 -7.40 2.74
N PHE A 8 -13.70 -7.02 1.64
CA PHE A 8 -13.01 -7.92 0.71
C PHE A 8 -13.91 -9.06 0.20
N VAL A 9 -15.23 -8.85 0.28
CA VAL A 9 -16.25 -9.74 -0.24
C VAL A 9 -16.73 -9.14 -1.55
N ASP A 10 -16.76 -9.97 -2.58
CA ASP A 10 -17.45 -9.69 -3.83
C ASP A 10 -18.82 -10.40 -3.83
N PRO A 11 -19.88 -9.73 -3.35
CA PRO A 11 -21.20 -10.35 -3.22
C PRO A 11 -21.88 -10.56 -4.58
N LEU A 12 -21.42 -9.90 -5.64
CA LEU A 12 -22.01 -9.97 -6.98
C LEU A 12 -21.28 -10.96 -7.90
N GLY A 13 -20.07 -11.36 -7.56
CA GLY A 13 -19.24 -12.23 -8.40
C GLY A 13 -18.59 -11.49 -9.57
N ASP A 14 -18.58 -10.15 -9.56
CA ASP A 14 -17.96 -9.31 -10.60
C ASP A 14 -16.42 -9.37 -10.54
N PHE A 15 -15.88 -9.62 -9.36
CA PHE A 15 -14.47 -9.76 -9.03
C PHE A 15 -14.24 -10.96 -8.10
N PRO A 16 -14.49 -12.19 -8.55
CA PRO A 16 -14.57 -13.37 -7.69
C PRO A 16 -13.24 -13.75 -7.02
N ASN A 17 -12.13 -13.17 -7.50
CA ASN A 17 -10.79 -13.36 -6.96
C ASN A 17 -10.32 -12.20 -6.08
N ARG A 18 -11.15 -11.17 -5.89
CA ARG A 18 -10.80 -9.97 -5.13
C ARG A 18 -11.10 -10.18 -3.65
N ASN A 19 -10.06 -10.55 -2.92
CA ASN A 19 -10.05 -10.71 -1.47
C ASN A 19 -8.83 -10.00 -0.84
N ILE A 20 -8.73 -10.03 0.49
CA ILE A 20 -7.63 -9.39 1.23
C ILE A 20 -6.25 -9.87 0.76
N ASP A 21 -6.10 -11.17 0.46
CA ASP A 21 -4.83 -11.71 -0.02
C ASP A 21 -4.45 -11.15 -1.38
N SER A 22 -5.42 -11.07 -2.30
CA SER A 22 -5.20 -10.54 -3.66
C SER A 22 -4.87 -9.04 -3.65
N GLU A 23 -5.52 -8.23 -2.83
CA GLU A 23 -5.25 -6.79 -2.75
C GLU A 23 -3.86 -6.52 -2.16
N PHE A 24 -3.50 -7.23 -1.08
CA PHE A 24 -2.17 -7.11 -0.49
C PHE A 24 -1.06 -7.71 -1.37
N LEU A 25 -1.37 -8.71 -2.20
CA LEU A 25 -0.45 -9.19 -3.23
C LEU A 25 -0.19 -8.12 -4.30
N ILE A 26 -1.23 -7.40 -4.75
CA ILE A 26 -1.08 -6.30 -5.69
C ILE A 26 -0.26 -5.15 -5.06
N LEU A 27 -0.57 -4.78 -3.82
CA LEU A 27 0.15 -3.72 -3.09
C LEU A 27 1.65 -4.03 -2.96
N THR A 28 1.98 -5.22 -2.45
CA THR A 28 3.38 -5.64 -2.27
C THR A 28 4.09 -5.85 -3.61
N GLY A 29 3.40 -6.35 -4.64
CA GLY A 29 3.93 -6.42 -6.01
C GLY A 29 4.24 -5.03 -6.57
N GLY A 30 3.44 -4.02 -6.26
CA GLY A 30 3.72 -2.62 -6.58
C GLY A 30 5.03 -2.14 -5.96
N PHE A 31 5.29 -2.47 -4.69
CA PHE A 31 6.55 -2.12 -4.02
C PHE A 31 7.78 -2.78 -4.66
N GLU A 32 7.66 -4.03 -5.12
CA GLU A 32 8.76 -4.71 -5.82
C GLU A 32 9.11 -4.02 -7.14
N ILE A 33 8.12 -3.52 -7.89
CA ILE A 33 8.35 -2.78 -9.14
C ILE A 33 9.18 -1.52 -8.88
N ILE A 34 8.87 -0.78 -7.83
CA ILE A 34 9.54 0.49 -7.49
C ILE A 34 10.70 0.33 -6.50
N ARG A 35 11.10 -0.89 -6.16
CA ARG A 35 12.13 -1.20 -5.16
C ARG A 35 13.44 -0.43 -5.38
N LYS A 36 13.88 -0.33 -6.64
CA LYS A 36 15.08 0.45 -7.01
C LYS A 36 14.96 1.93 -6.65
N LYS A 37 13.76 2.52 -6.74
CA LYS A 37 13.48 3.93 -6.42
C LYS A 37 13.36 4.15 -4.91
N LEU A 38 12.79 3.19 -4.21
CA LEU A 38 12.63 3.18 -2.75
C LEU A 38 13.97 3.07 -2.02
N GLY A 39 14.81 2.13 -2.48
CA GLY A 39 15.94 1.61 -1.72
C GLY A 39 15.52 0.52 -0.72
N GLU A 40 16.46 -0.35 -0.37
CA GLU A 40 16.19 -1.58 0.42
C GLU A 40 15.59 -1.30 1.80
N GLU A 41 16.02 -0.24 2.48
CA GLU A 41 15.52 0.12 3.81
C GLU A 41 14.03 0.49 3.78
N ARG A 42 13.64 1.39 2.88
CA ARG A 42 12.23 1.82 2.73
C ARG A 42 11.36 0.69 2.17
N PHE A 43 11.91 -0.12 1.28
CA PHE A 43 11.23 -1.30 0.77
C PHE A 43 10.90 -2.29 1.91
N ALA A 44 11.87 -2.62 2.77
CA ALA A 44 11.65 -3.50 3.91
C ALA A 44 10.61 -2.92 4.89
N LEU A 45 10.65 -1.61 5.14
CA LEU A 45 9.64 -0.92 5.95
C LEU A 45 8.23 -1.04 5.36
N LEU A 46 8.07 -0.76 4.06
CA LEU A 46 6.77 -0.85 3.39
C LEU A 46 6.22 -2.29 3.39
N MET A 47 7.09 -3.29 3.24
CA MET A 47 6.70 -4.70 3.34
C MET A 47 6.22 -5.07 4.75
N ASP A 48 6.93 -4.63 5.81
CA ASP A 48 6.53 -4.85 7.20
C ASP A 48 5.17 -4.20 7.50
N LEU A 49 5.01 -2.93 7.12
CA LEU A 49 3.76 -2.20 7.28
C LEU A 49 2.61 -2.90 6.55
N ALA A 50 2.84 -3.40 5.33
CA ALA A 50 1.84 -4.12 4.56
C ALA A 50 1.41 -5.43 5.22
N VAL A 51 2.35 -6.20 5.79
CA VAL A 51 2.03 -7.43 6.54
C VAL A 51 1.18 -7.10 7.76
N ARG A 52 1.58 -6.09 8.55
CA ARG A 52 0.85 -5.67 9.76
C ARG A 52 -0.55 -5.14 9.43
N ALA A 53 -0.68 -4.33 8.38
CA ALA A 53 -1.98 -3.81 7.94
C ALA A 53 -2.90 -4.96 7.52
N LYS A 54 -2.37 -5.95 6.79
CA LYS A 54 -3.13 -7.15 6.40
C LYS A 54 -3.65 -7.90 7.60
N GLU A 55 -2.83 -8.11 8.63
CA GLU A 55 -3.23 -8.79 9.87
C GLU A 55 -4.34 -8.03 10.61
N LEU A 56 -4.26 -6.69 10.65
CA LEU A 56 -5.26 -5.84 11.29
C LEU A 56 -6.62 -5.91 10.57
N PHE A 57 -6.62 -5.81 9.23
CA PHE A 57 -7.83 -5.96 8.44
C PHE A 57 -8.40 -7.38 8.52
N ALA A 58 -7.55 -8.41 8.50
CA ALA A 58 -7.99 -9.79 8.66
C ALA A 58 -8.65 -10.04 10.03
N ALA A 59 -8.22 -9.33 11.05
CA ALA A 59 -8.72 -9.46 12.42
C ALA A 59 -9.99 -8.62 12.71
N ASP A 60 -10.49 -7.84 11.76
CA ASP A 60 -11.67 -6.98 11.90
C ASP A 60 -12.41 -6.77 10.57
N GLN A 61 -12.80 -7.87 9.93
CA GLN A 61 -13.49 -7.82 8.64
C GLN A 61 -14.86 -7.11 8.68
N ASP A 62 -15.47 -7.03 9.87
CA ASP A 62 -16.80 -6.45 10.10
C ASP A 62 -16.76 -5.01 10.67
N ASP A 63 -15.58 -4.39 10.82
CA ASP A 63 -15.41 -3.04 11.41
C ASP A 63 -16.03 -2.89 12.82
N THR A 64 -15.79 -3.86 13.69
CA THR A 64 -16.46 -3.95 15.01
C THR A 64 -15.54 -3.71 16.20
N ASN A 65 -14.24 -3.86 16.01
CA ASN A 65 -13.27 -3.82 17.11
C ASN A 65 -12.19 -2.74 16.96
N GLY A 66 -12.23 -1.95 15.89
CA GLY A 66 -11.36 -0.79 15.67
C GLY A 66 -10.02 -1.13 15.02
N LYS A 67 -9.68 -2.40 14.79
CA LYS A 67 -8.45 -2.75 14.07
C LYS A 67 -8.49 -2.34 12.61
N THR A 68 -9.68 -2.17 12.03
CA THR A 68 -9.82 -1.55 10.72
C THR A 68 -9.18 -0.15 10.70
N ASP A 69 -9.41 0.67 11.72
CA ASP A 69 -8.80 2.00 11.83
C ASP A 69 -7.28 1.93 11.99
N GLU A 70 -6.79 0.99 12.79
CA GLU A 70 -5.35 0.75 12.92
C GLU A 70 -4.73 0.32 11.58
N GLY A 71 -5.40 -0.56 10.83
CA GLY A 71 -4.98 -0.97 9.49
C GLY A 71 -4.96 0.21 8.51
N ARG A 72 -5.97 1.10 8.57
CA ARG A 72 -6.00 2.35 7.79
C ARG A 72 -4.83 3.26 8.14
N ALA A 73 -4.50 3.40 9.42
CA ALA A 73 -3.38 4.23 9.87
C ALA A 73 -2.05 3.76 9.24
N LEU A 74 -1.82 2.44 9.17
CA LEU A 74 -0.63 1.89 8.52
C LEU A 74 -0.62 2.16 7.00
N LEU A 75 -1.77 2.17 6.32
CA LEU A 75 -1.83 2.55 4.90
C LEU A 75 -1.43 4.02 4.69
N PHE A 76 -1.81 4.93 5.60
CA PHE A 76 -1.36 6.32 5.54
C PHE A 76 0.14 6.45 5.77
N GLU A 77 0.71 5.67 6.71
CA GLU A 77 2.16 5.64 6.92
C GLU A 77 2.91 5.18 5.66
N MET A 78 2.39 4.17 4.95
CA MET A 78 2.94 3.76 3.66
C MET A 78 2.87 4.88 2.61
N GLU A 79 1.74 5.60 2.53
CA GLU A 79 1.57 6.73 1.62
C GLU A 79 2.58 7.84 1.90
N ASP A 80 2.81 8.17 3.17
CA ASP A 80 3.79 9.17 3.58
C ASP A 80 5.23 8.76 3.18
N VAL A 81 5.60 7.49 3.36
CA VAL A 81 6.91 6.97 2.91
C VAL A 81 7.06 7.09 1.40
N LEU A 82 6.03 6.73 0.63
CA LEU A 82 6.05 6.83 -0.82
C LEU A 82 6.14 8.28 -1.29
N LYS A 83 5.43 9.18 -0.62
CA LYS A 83 5.46 10.60 -0.89
C LYS A 83 6.83 11.21 -0.60
N ASP A 84 7.47 10.87 0.51
CA ASP A 84 8.85 11.30 0.81
C ASP A 84 9.82 10.85 -0.30
N VAL A 85 9.69 9.61 -0.77
CA VAL A 85 10.52 9.11 -1.88
C VAL A 85 10.28 9.91 -3.16
N ARG A 86 9.02 10.18 -3.51
CA ARG A 86 8.68 11.02 -4.67
C ARG A 86 9.28 12.41 -4.52
N ASP A 87 9.01 13.09 -3.41
CA ASP A 87 9.47 14.46 -3.16
C ASP A 87 10.99 14.57 -3.19
N ARG A 88 11.71 13.58 -2.65
CA ARG A 88 13.17 13.49 -2.76
C ARG A 88 13.62 13.37 -4.21
N ARG A 89 13.05 12.43 -4.96
CA ARG A 89 13.42 12.18 -6.36
C ARG A 89 13.19 13.40 -7.25
N VAL A 90 12.08 14.12 -7.04
CA VAL A 90 11.78 15.38 -7.73
C VAL A 90 12.80 16.45 -7.40
N ARG A 91 13.10 16.66 -6.12
CA ARG A 91 14.10 17.63 -5.66
C ARG A 91 15.50 17.34 -6.23
N GLU A 92 15.85 16.07 -6.35
CA GLU A 92 17.14 15.60 -6.88
C GLU A 92 17.14 15.46 -8.41
N LYS A 93 16.00 15.70 -9.08
CA LYS A 93 15.80 15.55 -10.53
C LYS A 93 16.22 14.17 -11.05
N LEU A 94 15.93 13.13 -10.26
CA LEU A 94 16.24 11.77 -10.65
C LEU A 94 15.27 11.30 -11.74
N PRO A 95 15.77 10.77 -12.86
CA PRO A 95 14.93 10.23 -13.90
C PRO A 95 14.19 8.98 -13.40
N ASP A 96 12.96 8.81 -13.83
CA ASP A 96 12.23 7.55 -13.76
C ASP A 96 12.73 6.57 -14.83
N ASP A 97 12.17 5.36 -14.85
CA ASP A 97 12.62 4.27 -15.71
C ASP A 97 12.50 4.61 -17.21
N GLU A 98 11.69 5.61 -17.55
CA GLU A 98 11.50 6.16 -18.91
C GLU A 98 12.37 7.39 -19.21
N GLY A 99 13.22 7.82 -18.27
CA GLY A 99 14.10 8.99 -18.43
C GLY A 99 13.43 10.33 -18.11
N GLU A 100 12.14 10.34 -17.82
CA GLU A 100 11.39 11.53 -17.40
C GLU A 100 11.57 11.82 -15.91
N VAL A 101 11.71 13.09 -15.55
CA VAL A 101 11.62 13.54 -14.15
C VAL A 101 10.17 13.92 -13.93
N THR A 102 9.32 12.95 -13.57
CA THR A 102 7.91 13.22 -13.32
C THR A 102 7.73 13.70 -11.87
N GLY A 103 7.30 14.95 -11.72
CA GLY A 103 6.98 15.56 -10.43
C GLY A 103 5.49 15.83 -10.25
N ASP A 104 4.68 15.48 -11.23
CA ASP A 104 3.31 15.97 -11.43
C ASP A 104 2.29 14.91 -11.02
#